data_AF-A0A2N2W927-F1
#
_entry.id   AF-A0A2N2W927-F1
#
_cell.length_a   1.000
_cell.length_b   1.000
_cell.length_c   1.000
_cell.angle_alpha   90.00
_cell.angle_beta   90.00
_cell.angle_gamma   90.00
#
_symmetry.space_group_name_H-M   'P 1'
#
loop_
_entity.id
_entity.type
_entity.pdbx_description
1 polymer ?
#
loop_
_entity_poly.entity_id
_entity_poly.type
_entity_poly.pdbx_seq_one_letter_code
_entity_poly.pdbx_strand_id
1 'polypeptide(L)'
;MHGKPYSVATYTIPISSTDPKPGTPGVEPVAATFYHYKTQQPFVRNKPSGNKLSNTVAVLTGDAKVVDNVEIGKYIETYIDMRENKTNIISGGFQTNLNLNITITPPIVLVLPIPTGMPSLSNSHSMFRSVATNKIITRNGILDNQVTTKEGARTKTQNIYYDAQTGSPLLTTTTNDFDKPIYDYTYAAHWEHEGMRGAYKNVGTIITNYTTSPFVRPGDELIDLNTKFRYWVEENGTLKDENGISATPSIPGLFKIARSGYRNQQSVPTGSIVSLSNPITERKFPLFEAINLATKVTPNPTFIITTIDNISFEDCLTHEEIAIRGVSIDPTNQLNILFYENDLCGQENNLNIIFPSSVNLTNPANFDVTTMILTKHGNEVKAVDGSGKTIWGKLLNAECLNECIDGVLHASATKYSSSWNIDYADAVPSSTLPVATTRFGAENIWRTHQNFVFDVDRKQTNPTPSPLLISNTQTSIDGTYDNFGLFNWLPSATNVKWIKANQVNQYSPYGFELENQDALNIKSAAMYGYKNSVVTA
;
A
#
# COMPACT_ATOMS: atom_id res chain seq x y z
N MET A 1 19.86 -20.58 -0.87
CA MET A 1 19.09 -19.74 -1.82
C MET A 1 18.82 -20.60 -3.04
N HIS A 2 17.71 -21.32 -3.09
CA HIS A 2 17.43 -22.20 -4.23
C HIS A 2 16.85 -21.37 -5.37
N GLY A 3 17.46 -21.44 -6.56
CA GLY A 3 16.87 -20.96 -7.82
C GLY A 3 16.97 -19.47 -8.18
N LYS A 4 17.59 -18.61 -7.35
CA LYS A 4 17.81 -17.20 -7.72
C LYS A 4 19.24 -16.96 -8.26
N PRO A 5 19.41 -16.19 -9.34
CA PRO A 5 20.73 -15.95 -9.93
C PRO A 5 21.61 -15.15 -8.98
N TYR A 6 22.87 -15.55 -8.82
CA TYR A 6 23.87 -14.77 -8.09
C TYR A 6 24.50 -13.70 -8.98
N SER A 7 24.86 -14.08 -10.21
CA SER A 7 25.38 -13.17 -11.22
C SER A 7 25.08 -13.69 -12.62
N VAL A 8 25.06 -12.76 -13.58
CA VAL A 8 25.05 -13.03 -15.02
C VAL A 8 26.23 -12.27 -15.60
N ALA A 9 27.05 -12.93 -16.41
CA ALA A 9 28.26 -12.33 -16.98
C ALA A 9 28.42 -12.73 -18.44
N THR A 10 28.85 -11.77 -19.25
CA THR A 10 29.17 -11.92 -20.67
C THR A 10 30.68 -11.77 -20.84
N TYR A 11 31.28 -12.74 -21.52
CA TYR A 11 32.71 -12.78 -21.81
C TYR A 11 32.94 -12.68 -23.31
N THR A 12 34.12 -12.22 -23.71
CA THR A 12 34.54 -12.31 -25.10
C THR A 12 34.71 -13.78 -25.51
N ILE A 13 34.52 -14.05 -26.79
CA ILE A 13 34.85 -15.35 -27.37
C ILE A 13 36.38 -15.42 -27.42
N PRO A 14 37.02 -16.44 -26.82
CA PRO A 14 38.45 -16.65 -26.97
C PRO A 14 38.76 -16.91 -28.45
N ILE A 15 39.66 -16.11 -29.03
CA ILE A 15 40.05 -16.16 -30.45
C ILE A 15 41.23 -17.10 -30.69
N SER A 16 41.96 -17.47 -29.63
CA SER A 16 43.04 -18.45 -29.67
C SER A 16 42.84 -19.55 -28.62
N SER A 17 43.46 -20.72 -28.84
CA SER A 17 43.50 -21.80 -27.84
C SER A 17 44.27 -21.44 -26.57
N THR A 18 45.05 -20.36 -26.60
CA THR A 18 45.81 -19.81 -25.47
C THR A 18 45.06 -18.72 -24.71
N ASP A 19 43.92 -18.24 -25.23
CA ASP A 19 43.15 -17.20 -24.56
C ASP A 19 42.48 -17.74 -23.30
N PRO A 20 42.44 -16.96 -22.22
CA PRO A 20 41.77 -17.36 -20.99
C PRO A 20 40.28 -17.65 -21.23
N LYS A 21 39.83 -18.85 -20.86
CA LYS A 21 38.41 -19.22 -20.98
C LYS A 21 37.58 -18.51 -19.92
N PRO A 22 36.28 -18.26 -20.17
CA PRO A 22 35.35 -17.78 -19.15
C PRO A 22 35.43 -18.62 -17.87
N GLY A 23 35.61 -17.95 -16.72
CA GLY A 23 35.75 -18.62 -15.42
C GLY A 23 37.19 -18.94 -14.98
N THR A 24 38.20 -18.63 -15.80
CA THR A 24 39.62 -18.69 -15.37
C THR A 24 39.90 -17.54 -14.38
N PRO A 25 40.60 -17.76 -13.25
CA PRO A 25 40.97 -16.69 -12.32
C PRO A 25 41.71 -15.55 -13.03
N GLY A 26 41.29 -14.30 -12.81
CA GLY A 26 41.87 -13.11 -13.43
C GLY A 26 41.24 -12.67 -14.76
N VAL A 27 40.27 -13.41 -15.29
CA VAL A 27 39.52 -13.00 -16.50
C VAL A 27 38.32 -12.16 -16.10
N GLU A 28 38.36 -10.86 -16.41
CA GLU A 28 37.25 -9.98 -16.17
C GLU A 28 36.19 -10.07 -17.29
N PRO A 29 34.90 -10.08 -16.96
CA PRO A 29 33.83 -10.06 -17.94
C PRO A 29 33.72 -8.69 -18.61
N VAL A 30 33.30 -8.66 -19.87
CA VAL A 30 33.00 -7.42 -20.61
C VAL A 30 31.80 -6.71 -19.99
N ALA A 31 30.80 -7.49 -19.60
CA ALA A 31 29.64 -7.02 -18.87
C ALA A 31 29.24 -8.06 -17.82
N ALA A 32 28.92 -7.63 -16.61
CA ALA A 32 28.41 -8.50 -15.56
C ALA A 32 27.41 -7.79 -14.66
N THR A 33 26.35 -8.50 -14.28
CA THR A 33 25.38 -8.07 -13.29
C THR A 33 25.45 -9.01 -12.09
N PHE A 34 25.67 -8.45 -10.91
CA PHE A 34 25.69 -9.17 -9.63
C PHE A 34 24.43 -8.82 -8.84
N TYR A 35 23.73 -9.84 -8.35
CA TYR A 35 22.51 -9.69 -7.56
C TYR A 35 22.79 -9.96 -6.08
N HIS A 36 22.56 -8.96 -5.25
CA HIS A 36 22.72 -9.07 -3.80
C HIS A 36 21.35 -9.14 -3.13
N TYR A 37 21.09 -10.23 -2.41
CA TYR A 37 19.85 -10.45 -1.67
C TYR A 37 20.02 -10.12 -0.19
N LYS A 38 18.97 -9.63 0.46
CA LYS A 38 18.98 -9.34 1.90
C LYS A 38 19.23 -10.60 2.73
N THR A 39 20.27 -10.55 3.56
CA THR A 39 20.69 -11.62 4.46
C THR A 39 20.91 -11.08 5.87
N GLN A 40 20.77 -11.94 6.89
CA GLN A 40 20.98 -11.55 8.30
C GLN A 40 22.46 -11.26 8.62
N GLN A 41 23.36 -11.78 7.80
CA GLN A 41 24.81 -11.57 7.87
C GLN A 41 25.30 -11.22 6.47
N PRO A 42 26.46 -10.56 6.31
CA PRO A 42 27.06 -10.33 5.01
C PRO A 42 27.08 -11.62 4.18
N PHE A 43 26.70 -11.52 2.91
CA PHE A 43 26.65 -12.68 2.03
C PHE A 43 28.05 -13.30 1.90
N VAL A 44 28.15 -14.60 2.16
CA VAL A 44 29.38 -15.37 1.94
C VAL A 44 29.13 -16.42 0.88
N ARG A 45 29.93 -16.38 -0.20
CA ARG A 45 29.87 -17.39 -1.27
C ARG A 45 30.28 -18.75 -0.72
N ASN A 46 29.54 -19.80 -1.07
CA ASN A 46 29.80 -21.19 -0.67
C ASN A 46 29.86 -21.42 0.86
N LYS A 47 29.12 -20.62 1.64
CA LYS A 47 29.00 -20.84 3.09
C LYS A 47 28.38 -22.22 3.37
N PRO A 48 29.05 -23.13 4.12
CA PRO A 48 28.56 -24.49 4.36
C PRO A 48 27.17 -24.54 5.02
N SER A 49 26.88 -23.61 5.94
CA SER A 49 25.58 -23.50 6.62
C SER A 49 24.50 -22.83 5.76
N GLY A 50 24.82 -22.38 4.55
CA GLY A 50 24.00 -21.47 3.76
C GLY A 50 23.92 -20.06 4.35
N ASN A 51 23.61 -19.09 3.47
CA ASN A 51 23.26 -17.73 3.89
C ASN A 51 21.80 -17.68 4.36
N LYS A 52 21.57 -17.07 5.53
CA LYS A 52 20.22 -16.92 6.10
C LYS A 52 19.60 -15.62 5.62
N LEU A 53 18.41 -15.72 5.01
CA LEU A 53 17.68 -14.58 4.46
C LEU A 53 17.18 -13.64 5.56
N SER A 54 17.18 -12.35 5.26
CA SER A 54 16.48 -11.33 6.03
C SER A 54 15.30 -10.81 5.22
N ASN A 55 14.11 -10.87 5.81
CA ASN A 55 12.86 -10.42 5.19
C ASN A 55 12.37 -9.09 5.78
N THR A 56 13.20 -8.46 6.61
CA THR A 56 12.90 -7.20 7.30
C THR A 56 13.34 -6.02 6.43
N VAL A 57 12.41 -5.13 6.11
CA VAL A 57 12.64 -3.95 5.28
C VAL A 57 11.90 -2.73 5.85
N ALA A 58 12.28 -1.54 5.39
CA ALA A 58 11.50 -0.33 5.58
C ALA A 58 10.44 -0.23 4.47
N VAL A 59 9.19 0.06 4.85
CA VAL A 59 8.05 0.16 3.93
C VAL A 59 7.42 1.54 3.99
N LEU A 60 6.75 1.92 2.92
CA LEU A 60 5.87 3.08 2.87
C LEU A 60 4.42 2.61 2.99
N THR A 61 3.69 3.18 3.95
CA THR A 61 2.24 2.94 4.12
C THR A 61 1.36 4.01 3.48
N GLY A 62 1.99 5.10 3.04
CA GLY A 62 1.42 6.28 2.43
C GLY A 62 2.56 7.18 1.96
N ASP A 63 2.24 8.32 1.34
CA ASP A 63 3.27 9.21 0.82
C ASP A 63 4.20 9.73 1.91
N ALA A 64 5.51 9.50 1.72
CA ALA A 64 6.59 9.76 2.68
C ALA A 64 6.42 9.13 4.09
N LYS A 65 5.45 8.23 4.31
CA LYS A 65 5.18 7.62 5.62
C LYS A 65 5.93 6.31 5.80
N VAL A 66 7.15 6.42 6.35
CA VAL A 66 8.08 5.30 6.56
C VAL A 66 7.73 4.51 7.82
N VAL A 67 7.70 3.18 7.69
CA VAL A 67 7.62 2.24 8.80
C VAL A 67 8.77 1.25 8.68
N ASP A 68 9.67 1.27 9.66
CA ASP A 68 10.83 0.38 9.72
C ASP A 68 10.46 -1.02 10.25
N ASN A 69 11.36 -1.96 10.00
CA ASN A 69 11.33 -3.30 10.57
C ASN A 69 10.10 -4.16 10.21
N VAL A 70 9.54 -3.98 9.02
CA VAL A 70 8.40 -4.79 8.54
C VAL A 70 8.89 -6.04 7.82
N GLU A 71 8.31 -7.21 8.14
CA GLU A 71 8.60 -8.47 7.45
C GLU A 71 7.77 -8.58 6.16
N ILE A 72 8.41 -8.66 4.99
CA ILE A 72 7.75 -8.91 3.70
C ILE A 72 8.30 -10.18 3.02
N GLY A 73 7.58 -10.72 2.03
CA GLY A 73 8.04 -11.91 1.29
C GLY A 73 8.08 -13.19 2.13
N LYS A 74 7.22 -13.28 3.15
CA LYS A 74 7.05 -14.42 4.05
C LYS A 74 5.62 -14.95 3.91
N TYR A 75 5.50 -16.21 3.55
CA TYR A 75 4.23 -16.92 3.46
C TYR A 75 4.12 -17.87 4.65
N ILE A 76 3.00 -17.82 5.36
CA ILE A 76 2.73 -18.69 6.50
C ILE A 76 1.45 -19.45 6.21
N GLU A 77 1.58 -20.76 6.03
CA GLU A 77 0.44 -21.66 5.89
C GLU A 77 0.33 -22.49 7.17
N THR A 78 -0.88 -22.59 7.69
CA THR A 78 -1.18 -23.41 8.87
C THR A 78 -2.38 -24.29 8.56
N TYR A 79 -2.22 -25.60 8.71
CA TYR A 79 -3.32 -26.54 8.63
C TYR A 79 -3.38 -27.39 9.89
N ILE A 80 -4.60 -27.70 10.32
CA ILE A 80 -4.89 -28.46 11.53
C ILE A 80 -5.69 -29.69 11.10
N ASP A 81 -5.13 -30.88 11.34
CA ASP A 81 -5.82 -32.16 11.16
C ASP A 81 -6.32 -32.65 12.52
N MET A 82 -7.62 -32.94 12.62
CA MET A 82 -8.26 -33.42 13.83
C MET A 82 -8.92 -34.77 13.53
N ARG A 83 -8.62 -35.78 14.35
CA ARG A 83 -9.20 -37.13 14.22
C ARG A 83 -9.79 -37.58 15.54
N GLU A 84 -10.97 -38.17 15.49
CA GLU A 84 -11.62 -38.84 16.62
C GLU A 84 -11.98 -40.27 16.21
N ASN A 85 -11.63 -41.25 17.05
CA ASN A 85 -12.08 -42.63 16.93
C ASN A 85 -12.70 -43.07 18.26
N LYS A 86 -13.90 -43.67 18.19
CA LYS A 86 -14.64 -44.20 19.33
C LYS A 86 -14.91 -45.67 19.08
N THR A 87 -14.46 -46.52 19.99
CA THR A 87 -14.70 -47.96 19.95
C THR A 87 -15.46 -48.36 21.19
N ASN A 88 -16.66 -48.91 20.99
CA ASN A 88 -17.48 -49.46 22.05
C ASN A 88 -17.57 -50.97 21.81
N ILE A 89 -17.13 -51.77 22.76
CA ILE A 89 -17.20 -53.24 22.70
C ILE A 89 -18.12 -53.70 23.82
N ILE A 90 -19.20 -54.37 23.42
CA ILE A 90 -20.11 -55.04 24.34
C ILE A 90 -19.86 -56.53 24.15
N SER A 91 -19.29 -57.17 25.17
CA SER A 91 -19.02 -58.62 25.15
C SER A 91 -19.89 -59.31 26.18
N GLY A 92 -20.69 -60.27 25.72
CA GLY A 92 -21.39 -61.24 26.56
C GLY A 92 -20.60 -62.54 26.56
N GLY A 93 -20.30 -63.06 27.74
CA GLY A 93 -19.58 -64.31 27.92
C GLY A 93 -20.22 -65.18 29.00
N PHE A 94 -19.85 -66.45 29.02
CA PHE A 94 -20.27 -67.39 30.05
C PHE A 94 -19.02 -67.98 30.69
N GLN A 95 -18.72 -67.59 31.92
CA GLN A 95 -17.60 -68.13 32.66
C GLN A 95 -18.08 -69.36 33.43
N THR A 96 -17.53 -70.53 33.14
CA THR A 96 -17.84 -71.76 33.87
C THR A 96 -16.73 -72.07 34.85
N ASN A 97 -17.10 -72.40 36.08
CA ASN A 97 -16.21 -72.95 37.08
C ASN A 97 -16.75 -74.32 37.52
N LEU A 98 -15.86 -75.28 37.78
CA LEU A 98 -16.19 -76.59 38.31
C LEU A 98 -15.79 -76.60 39.78
N ASN A 99 -16.78 -76.53 40.69
CA ASN A 99 -16.52 -76.65 42.12
C ASN A 99 -16.87 -78.07 42.59
N LEU A 100 -15.95 -78.71 43.31
CA LEU A 100 -16.09 -80.08 43.80
C LEU A 100 -16.51 -80.05 45.27
N ASN A 101 -17.81 -80.21 45.53
CA ASN A 101 -18.31 -80.41 46.89
C ASN A 101 -18.35 -81.91 47.21
N ILE A 102 -17.71 -82.30 48.30
CA ILE A 102 -17.71 -83.68 48.82
C ILE A 102 -18.71 -83.72 49.98
N THR A 103 -19.78 -84.51 49.84
CA THR A 103 -20.73 -84.76 50.94
C THR A 103 -20.61 -86.20 51.41
N ILE A 104 -20.36 -86.36 52.72
CA ILE A 104 -20.10 -87.66 53.35
C ILE A 104 -21.32 -88.05 54.18
N THR A 105 -22.14 -88.97 53.70
CA THR A 105 -23.24 -89.59 54.47
C THR A 105 -23.06 -91.10 54.48
N PRO A 106 -22.64 -91.73 55.60
CA PRO A 106 -22.39 -93.16 55.64
C PRO A 106 -23.63 -93.97 55.23
N PRO A 107 -23.50 -95.02 54.38
CA PRO A 107 -22.27 -95.64 53.92
C PRO A 107 -21.76 -95.15 52.53
N ILE A 108 -22.27 -94.04 51.98
CA ILE A 108 -21.95 -93.62 50.60
C ILE A 108 -21.25 -92.24 50.59
N VAL A 109 -20.07 -92.17 49.98
CA VAL A 109 -19.39 -90.90 49.64
C VAL A 109 -19.81 -90.53 48.23
N LEU A 110 -20.52 -89.40 48.08
CA LEU A 110 -20.97 -88.93 46.78
C LEU A 110 -20.23 -87.63 46.45
N VAL A 111 -19.38 -87.68 45.42
CA VAL A 111 -18.67 -86.51 44.86
C VAL A 111 -19.41 -86.11 43.59
N LEU A 112 -20.15 -85.00 43.65
CA LEU A 112 -20.85 -84.47 42.49
C LEU A 112 -20.19 -83.15 42.08
N PRO A 113 -19.59 -83.04 40.89
CA PRO A 113 -19.20 -81.75 40.35
C PRO A 113 -20.45 -80.95 40.05
N ILE A 114 -20.59 -79.77 40.66
CA ILE A 114 -21.66 -78.84 40.30
C ILE A 114 -21.03 -77.81 39.37
N PRO A 115 -21.29 -77.86 38.05
CA PRO A 115 -20.85 -76.81 37.16
C PRO A 115 -21.60 -75.52 37.53
N THR A 116 -20.87 -74.51 37.99
CA THR A 116 -21.44 -73.18 38.21
C THR A 116 -20.99 -72.28 37.07
N GLY A 117 -21.96 -71.82 36.29
CA GLY A 117 -21.71 -70.85 35.23
C GLY A 117 -22.27 -69.49 35.63
N MET A 118 -21.45 -68.45 35.53
CA MET A 118 -21.92 -67.07 35.71
C MET A 118 -21.91 -66.34 34.36
N PRO A 119 -23.03 -65.76 33.94
CA PRO A 119 -23.03 -64.85 32.81
C PRO A 119 -22.21 -63.62 33.17
N SER A 120 -21.28 -63.23 32.30
CA SER A 120 -20.52 -62.00 32.44
C SER A 120 -20.87 -61.07 31.29
N LEU A 121 -21.30 -59.85 31.62
CA LEU A 121 -21.49 -58.78 30.66
C LEU A 121 -20.40 -57.74 30.89
N SER A 122 -19.57 -57.50 29.88
CA SER A 122 -18.54 -56.46 29.93
C SER A 122 -18.80 -55.42 28.86
N ASN A 123 -18.74 -54.16 29.25
CA ASN A 123 -18.80 -53.01 28.36
C ASN A 123 -17.46 -52.28 28.41
N SER A 124 -16.78 -52.16 27.26
CA SER A 124 -15.50 -51.48 27.13
C SER A 124 -15.65 -50.29 26.19
N HIS A 125 -15.23 -49.12 26.67
CA HIS A 125 -15.22 -47.88 25.91
C HIS A 125 -13.76 -47.46 25.71
N SER A 126 -13.37 -47.26 24.45
CA SER A 126 -12.07 -46.69 24.09
C SER A 126 -12.29 -45.48 23.18
N MET A 127 -11.59 -44.39 23.47
CA MET A 127 -11.64 -43.17 22.67
C MET A 127 -10.23 -42.69 22.35
N PHE A 128 -10.02 -42.33 21.09
CA PHE A 128 -8.79 -41.71 20.62
C PHE A 128 -9.12 -40.36 19.98
N ARG A 129 -8.40 -39.31 20.38
CA ARG A 129 -8.45 -37.99 19.78
C ARG A 129 -7.04 -37.54 19.46
N SER A 130 -6.79 -37.10 18.24
CA SER A 130 -5.52 -36.49 17.85
C SER A 130 -5.74 -35.17 17.14
N VAL A 131 -4.90 -34.19 17.46
CA VAL A 131 -4.80 -32.92 16.76
C VAL A 131 -3.36 -32.78 16.28
N ALA A 132 -3.17 -32.58 14.99
CA ALA A 132 -1.86 -32.31 14.39
C ALA A 132 -1.91 -30.95 13.69
N THR A 133 -1.06 -30.03 14.15
CA THR A 133 -0.92 -28.71 13.54
C THR A 133 0.39 -28.64 12.78
N ASN A 134 0.31 -28.34 11.49
CA ASN A 134 1.48 -28.12 10.65
C ASN A 134 1.54 -26.65 10.24
N LYS A 135 2.70 -26.02 10.48
CA LYS A 135 2.98 -24.64 10.10
C LYS A 135 4.14 -24.61 9.12
N ILE A 136 3.87 -24.22 7.88
CA ILE A 136 4.88 -24.08 6.83
C ILE A 136 5.19 -22.59 6.70
N ILE A 137 6.46 -22.22 6.86
CA ILE A 137 6.92 -20.84 6.70
C ILE A 137 7.90 -20.77 5.53
N THR A 138 7.45 -20.19 4.43
CA THR A 138 8.27 -19.98 3.23
C THR A 138 8.78 -18.54 3.21
N ARG A 139 10.10 -18.36 3.06
CA ARG A 139 10.74 -17.04 2.99
C ARG A 139 11.42 -16.86 1.63
N ASN A 140 11.04 -15.81 0.92
CA ASN A 140 11.63 -15.45 -0.37
C ASN A 140 12.78 -14.47 -0.18
N GLY A 141 13.85 -14.63 -0.95
CA GLY A 141 14.97 -13.68 -0.93
C GLY A 141 14.54 -12.34 -1.56
N ILE A 142 14.69 -11.25 -0.83
CA ILE A 142 14.43 -9.89 -1.30
C ILE A 142 15.70 -9.37 -1.97
N LEU A 143 15.59 -8.84 -3.20
CA LEU A 143 16.71 -8.21 -3.88
C LEU A 143 17.00 -6.87 -3.21
N ASP A 144 18.20 -6.74 -2.64
CA ASP A 144 18.65 -5.52 -1.95
C ASP A 144 19.23 -4.53 -2.96
N ASN A 145 20.22 -4.98 -3.74
CA ASN A 145 20.84 -4.19 -4.77
C ASN A 145 21.38 -5.08 -5.89
N GLN A 146 21.57 -4.48 -7.06
CA GLN A 146 22.27 -5.07 -8.18
C GLN A 146 23.43 -4.15 -8.60
N VAL A 147 24.56 -4.77 -8.92
CA VAL A 147 25.73 -4.07 -9.44
C VAL A 147 25.97 -4.53 -10.86
N THR A 148 25.80 -3.63 -11.81
CA THR A 148 26.08 -3.87 -13.22
C THR A 148 27.42 -3.22 -13.56
N THR A 149 28.32 -3.99 -14.15
CA THR A 149 29.59 -3.53 -14.71
C THR A 149 29.51 -3.70 -16.22
N LYS A 150 29.85 -2.68 -16.99
CA LYS A 150 29.96 -2.73 -18.45
C LYS A 150 31.17 -1.92 -18.88
N GLU A 151 32.13 -2.55 -19.57
CA GLU A 151 33.31 -1.86 -20.12
C GLU A 151 34.08 -1.03 -19.07
N GLY A 152 34.12 -1.50 -17.81
CA GLY A 152 34.76 -0.81 -16.69
C GLY A 152 33.87 0.18 -15.93
N ALA A 153 32.78 0.66 -16.52
CA ALA A 153 31.79 1.48 -15.81
C ALA A 153 30.94 0.62 -14.86
N ARG A 154 30.66 1.12 -13.66
CA ARG A 154 29.89 0.42 -12.63
C ARG A 154 28.65 1.23 -12.25
N THR A 155 27.50 0.59 -12.32
CA THR A 155 26.21 1.16 -11.91
C THR A 155 25.61 0.29 -10.83
N LYS A 156 25.31 0.90 -9.66
CA LYS A 156 24.62 0.22 -8.57
C LYS A 156 23.18 0.70 -8.52
N THR A 157 22.24 -0.24 -8.61
CA THR A 157 20.81 0.02 -8.37
C THR A 157 20.40 -0.64 -7.05
N GLN A 158 19.77 0.10 -6.15
CA GLN A 158 19.38 -0.37 -4.82
C GLN A 158 17.92 -0.03 -4.51
N ASN A 159 17.21 -0.99 -3.95
CA ASN A 159 15.83 -0.81 -3.48
C ASN A 159 15.85 -0.31 -2.02
N ILE A 160 15.33 0.89 -1.78
CA ILE A 160 15.36 1.54 -0.47
C ILE A 160 14.07 1.25 0.30
N TYR A 161 12.93 1.66 -0.26
CA TYR A 161 11.61 1.48 0.34
C TYR A 161 10.69 0.64 -0.53
N TYR A 162 9.82 -0.11 0.13
CA TYR A 162 8.85 -1.00 -0.50
C TYR A 162 7.43 -0.59 -0.13
N ASP A 163 6.46 -0.90 -0.97
CA ASP A 163 5.05 -0.78 -0.64
C ASP A 163 4.66 -1.78 0.45
N ALA A 164 3.98 -1.31 1.50
CA ALA A 164 3.49 -2.15 2.59
C ALA A 164 2.44 -3.18 2.13
N GLN A 165 1.67 -2.89 1.06
CA GLN A 165 0.62 -3.81 0.59
C GLN A 165 1.13 -4.82 -0.44
N THR A 166 1.86 -4.37 -1.45
CA THR A 166 2.31 -5.23 -2.56
C THR A 166 3.72 -5.78 -2.39
N GLY A 167 4.56 -5.14 -1.57
CA GLY A 167 5.99 -5.47 -1.46
C GLY A 167 6.82 -5.04 -2.68
N SER A 168 6.25 -4.28 -3.61
CA SER A 168 6.97 -3.71 -4.76
C SER A 168 7.90 -2.58 -4.29
N PRO A 169 9.09 -2.39 -4.87
CA PRO A 169 9.92 -1.23 -4.53
C PRO A 169 9.23 0.06 -4.99
N LEU A 170 9.16 1.06 -4.11
CA LEU A 170 8.60 2.39 -4.40
C LEU A 170 9.66 3.47 -4.42
N LEU A 171 10.77 3.30 -3.71
CA LEU A 171 11.95 4.16 -3.83
C LEU A 171 13.14 3.30 -4.20
N THR A 172 13.74 3.59 -5.33
CA THR A 172 15.01 3.00 -5.76
C THR A 172 16.05 4.07 -5.97
N THR A 173 17.33 3.70 -5.87
CA THR A 173 18.44 4.59 -6.21
C THR A 173 19.34 3.92 -7.22
N THR A 174 19.82 4.67 -8.20
CA THR A 174 20.81 4.25 -9.18
C THR A 174 21.95 5.26 -9.23
N THR A 175 23.20 4.80 -9.23
CA THR A 175 24.36 5.70 -9.36
C THR A 175 24.50 6.22 -10.80
N ASN A 176 24.75 7.51 -10.96
CA ASN A 176 25.07 8.12 -12.25
C ASN A 176 26.58 8.00 -12.58
N ASP A 177 26.99 8.57 -13.72
CA ASP A 177 28.39 8.57 -14.19
C ASP A 177 29.36 9.37 -13.29
N PHE A 178 28.84 10.10 -12.32
CA PHE A 178 29.60 10.89 -11.35
C PHE A 178 29.56 10.28 -9.94
N ASP A 179 29.18 9.01 -9.81
CA ASP A 179 29.02 8.29 -8.55
C ASP A 179 28.00 8.94 -7.57
N LYS A 180 27.12 9.81 -8.08
CA LYS A 180 26.02 10.41 -7.30
C LYS A 180 24.75 9.58 -7.45
N PRO A 181 23.94 9.46 -6.38
CA PRO A 181 22.66 8.76 -6.46
C PRO A 181 21.64 9.56 -7.28
N ILE A 182 20.90 8.87 -8.12
CA ILE A 182 19.63 9.30 -8.70
C ILE A 182 18.54 8.46 -8.03
N TYR A 183 17.56 9.12 -7.44
CA TYR A 183 16.40 8.51 -6.81
C TYR A 183 15.25 8.44 -7.81
N ASP A 184 14.57 7.31 -7.83
CA ASP A 184 13.31 7.10 -8.54
C ASP A 184 12.25 6.73 -7.50
N TYR A 185 11.27 7.61 -7.32
CA TYR A 185 10.16 7.46 -6.41
C TYR A 185 8.84 7.32 -7.15
N THR A 186 8.11 6.25 -6.86
CA THR A 186 6.80 5.97 -7.43
C THR A 186 5.71 6.11 -6.38
N TYR A 187 4.68 6.92 -6.67
CA TYR A 187 3.48 7.02 -5.84
C TYR A 187 2.54 5.86 -6.14
N ALA A 188 2.07 5.17 -5.10
CA ALA A 188 1.09 4.10 -5.26
C ALA A 188 -0.34 4.67 -5.30
N ALA A 189 -1.13 4.32 -6.32
CA ALA A 189 -2.47 4.88 -6.51
C ALA A 189 -3.44 4.55 -5.36
N HIS A 190 -3.23 3.42 -4.70
CA HIS A 190 -4.10 2.94 -3.62
C HIS A 190 -3.97 3.74 -2.30
N TRP A 191 -3.00 4.67 -2.22
CA TRP A 191 -2.87 5.61 -1.11
C TRP A 191 -3.99 6.65 -1.16
N GLU A 192 -4.18 7.27 -2.33
CA GLU A 192 -5.18 8.32 -2.56
C GLU A 192 -6.55 7.74 -2.96
N HIS A 193 -6.55 6.65 -3.72
CA HIS A 193 -7.75 6.01 -4.22
C HIS A 193 -8.04 4.73 -3.45
N GLU A 194 -8.87 4.85 -2.41
CA GLU A 194 -9.21 3.72 -1.55
C GLU A 194 -9.76 2.52 -2.33
N GLY A 195 -10.56 2.75 -3.37
CA GLY A 195 -11.16 1.67 -4.16
C GLY A 195 -10.17 0.82 -4.97
N MET A 196 -8.94 1.30 -5.17
CA MET A 196 -7.87 0.56 -5.85
C MET A 196 -7.14 -0.43 -4.93
N ARG A 197 -7.49 -0.48 -3.64
CA ARG A 197 -6.93 -1.43 -2.65
C ARG A 197 -7.36 -2.88 -2.92
N GLY A 198 -7.01 -3.78 -2.00
CA GLY A 198 -7.28 -5.21 -2.13
C GLY A 198 -8.64 -5.69 -1.65
N ALA A 199 -9.25 -6.55 -2.46
CA ALA A 199 -10.50 -7.24 -2.16
C ALA A 199 -10.43 -8.07 -0.88
N TYR A 200 -9.24 -8.55 -0.50
CA TYR A 200 -9.02 -9.31 0.74
C TYR A 200 -9.47 -8.58 2.02
N LYS A 201 -9.65 -7.25 1.97
CA LYS A 201 -10.06 -6.44 3.12
C LYS A 201 -11.50 -6.72 3.59
N ASN A 202 -12.40 -7.11 2.68
CA ASN A 202 -13.81 -7.30 3.02
C ASN A 202 -14.49 -8.49 2.30
N VAL A 203 -13.88 -9.06 1.26
CA VAL A 203 -14.50 -10.14 0.50
C VAL A 203 -14.76 -11.36 1.40
N GLY A 204 -15.98 -11.91 1.31
CA GLY A 204 -16.41 -13.06 2.09
C GLY A 204 -16.87 -12.73 3.51
N THR A 205 -16.70 -11.50 3.99
CA THR A 205 -17.20 -11.06 5.30
C THR A 205 -18.71 -11.18 5.35
N ILE A 206 -19.21 -11.70 6.48
CA ILE A 206 -20.64 -11.78 6.79
C ILE A 206 -20.97 -10.64 7.75
N ILE A 207 -21.97 -9.83 7.41
CA ILE A 207 -22.41 -8.64 8.14
C ILE A 207 -23.91 -8.77 8.46
N THR A 208 -24.32 -8.20 9.59
CA THR A 208 -25.72 -8.19 10.03
C THR A 208 -26.45 -6.89 9.70
N ASN A 209 -25.70 -5.80 9.57
CA ASN A 209 -26.22 -4.49 9.21
C ASN A 209 -25.30 -3.85 8.17
N TYR A 210 -25.81 -3.67 6.95
CA TYR A 210 -25.02 -3.13 5.85
C TYR A 210 -24.88 -1.61 5.90
N THR A 211 -25.75 -0.87 6.60
CA THR A 211 -25.71 0.60 6.63
C THR A 211 -24.66 1.17 7.56
N THR A 212 -24.30 0.44 8.63
CA THR A 212 -23.33 0.88 9.64
C THR A 212 -22.03 0.09 9.63
N SER A 213 -21.93 -0.95 8.80
CA SER A 213 -20.74 -1.81 8.77
C SER A 213 -19.58 -1.10 8.08
N PRO A 214 -18.40 -0.99 8.72
CA PRO A 214 -17.21 -0.40 8.11
C PRO A 214 -16.62 -1.28 6.99
N PHE A 215 -17.10 -2.51 6.83
CA PHE A 215 -16.66 -3.41 5.77
C PHE A 215 -17.41 -3.22 4.46
N VAL A 216 -18.57 -2.57 4.49
CA VAL A 216 -19.37 -2.29 3.30
C VAL A 216 -18.91 -0.99 2.70
N ARG A 217 -18.70 -0.99 1.39
CA ARG A 217 -18.36 0.21 0.63
C ARG A 217 -19.02 0.19 -0.75
N PRO A 218 -19.08 1.35 -1.42
CA PRO A 218 -19.53 1.41 -2.81
C PRO A 218 -18.87 0.35 -3.70
N GLY A 219 -19.70 -0.19 -4.60
CA GLY A 219 -19.48 -1.30 -5.54
C GLY A 219 -19.11 -2.66 -4.96
N ASP A 220 -19.37 -2.90 -3.67
CA ASP A 220 -19.53 -4.25 -3.12
C ASP A 220 -20.80 -4.91 -3.69
N GLU A 221 -20.75 -6.23 -3.86
CA GLU A 221 -21.91 -7.08 -4.14
C GLU A 221 -22.26 -7.88 -2.88
N LEU A 222 -23.45 -7.65 -2.34
CA LEU A 222 -23.97 -8.30 -1.15
C LEU A 222 -24.92 -9.43 -1.57
N ILE A 223 -24.82 -10.58 -0.90
CA ILE A 223 -25.78 -11.67 -0.99
C ILE A 223 -26.46 -11.80 0.36
N ASP A 224 -27.77 -11.64 0.41
CA ASP A 224 -28.55 -12.02 1.60
C ASP A 224 -28.57 -13.55 1.71
N LEU A 225 -28.03 -14.08 2.81
CA LEU A 225 -27.92 -15.51 3.04
C LEU A 225 -29.28 -16.16 3.33
N ASN A 226 -30.30 -15.41 3.71
CA ASN A 226 -31.65 -15.90 3.93
C ASN A 226 -32.43 -15.99 2.62
N THR A 227 -32.55 -14.86 1.92
CA THR A 227 -33.36 -14.77 0.68
C THR A 227 -32.61 -15.19 -0.58
N LYS A 228 -31.28 -15.23 -0.53
CA LYS A 228 -30.37 -15.43 -1.68
C LYS A 228 -30.41 -14.30 -2.71
N PHE A 229 -31.08 -13.19 -2.43
CA PHE A 229 -31.05 -12.02 -3.30
C PHE A 229 -29.69 -11.33 -3.28
N ARG A 230 -29.36 -10.74 -4.43
CA ARG A 230 -28.14 -9.97 -4.66
C ARG A 230 -28.46 -8.49 -4.64
N TYR A 231 -27.58 -7.74 -4.01
CA TYR A 231 -27.64 -6.30 -3.94
C TYR A 231 -26.29 -5.69 -4.29
N TRP A 232 -26.29 -4.58 -5.00
CA TRP A 232 -25.10 -3.81 -5.33
C TRP A 232 -25.12 -2.51 -4.54
N VAL A 233 -23.99 -2.19 -3.92
CA VAL A 233 -23.82 -0.96 -3.13
C VAL A 233 -23.43 0.17 -4.07
N GLU A 234 -24.21 1.25 -4.12
CA GLU A 234 -23.94 2.42 -4.96
C GLU A 234 -23.05 3.45 -4.23
N GLU A 235 -22.52 4.46 -4.93
CA GLU A 235 -21.62 5.49 -4.36
C GLU A 235 -22.23 6.28 -3.20
N ASN A 236 -23.55 6.46 -3.19
CA ASN A 236 -24.28 7.11 -2.08
C ASN A 236 -24.59 6.15 -0.90
N GLY A 237 -24.13 4.90 -0.95
CA GLY A 237 -24.37 3.87 0.08
C GLY A 237 -25.75 3.19 -0.01
N THR A 238 -26.58 3.55 -0.99
CA THR A 238 -27.86 2.84 -1.23
C THR A 238 -27.61 1.49 -1.89
N LEU A 239 -28.58 0.58 -1.75
CA LEU A 239 -28.53 -0.71 -2.43
C LEU A 239 -29.44 -0.71 -3.64
N LYS A 240 -29.02 -1.37 -4.71
CA LYS A 240 -29.87 -1.71 -5.86
C LYS A 240 -29.93 -3.21 -6.06
N ASP A 241 -31.07 -3.70 -6.54
CA ASP A 241 -31.25 -5.11 -6.91
C ASP A 241 -30.68 -5.40 -8.32
N GLU A 242 -30.90 -6.63 -8.80
CA GLU A 242 -30.43 -7.07 -10.12
C GLU A 242 -31.03 -6.31 -11.31
N ASN A 243 -32.19 -5.65 -11.10
CA ASN A 243 -32.87 -4.85 -12.11
C ASN A 243 -32.48 -3.37 -12.04
N GLY A 244 -31.58 -3.00 -11.11
CA GLY A 244 -31.16 -1.62 -10.90
C GLY A 244 -32.17 -0.78 -10.12
N ILE A 245 -33.15 -1.42 -9.47
CA ILE A 245 -34.15 -0.75 -8.65
C ILE A 245 -33.61 -0.64 -7.23
N SER A 246 -33.75 0.53 -6.61
CA SER A 246 -33.33 0.75 -5.21
C SER A 246 -34.01 -0.25 -4.28
N ALA A 247 -33.22 -0.94 -3.47
CA ALA A 247 -33.66 -1.97 -2.55
C ALA A 247 -33.35 -1.58 -1.10
N THR A 248 -34.28 -1.90 -0.20
CA THR A 248 -34.12 -1.71 1.25
C THR A 248 -34.40 -3.04 1.96
N PRO A 249 -33.49 -4.02 1.88
CA PRO A 249 -33.68 -5.30 2.53
C PRO A 249 -33.75 -5.12 4.05
N SER A 250 -34.50 -6.00 4.72
CA SER A 250 -34.75 -5.90 6.16
C SER A 250 -33.45 -6.03 6.96
N ILE A 251 -33.35 -5.21 8.01
CA ILE A 251 -32.26 -5.24 8.99
C ILE A 251 -32.81 -5.57 10.38
N PRO A 252 -32.12 -6.38 11.20
CA PRO A 252 -30.86 -7.07 10.88
C PRO A 252 -31.06 -8.22 9.87
N GLY A 253 -30.16 -8.35 8.91
CA GLY A 253 -30.16 -9.40 7.88
C GLY A 253 -28.76 -9.97 7.71
N LEU A 254 -28.62 -11.25 7.37
CA LEU A 254 -27.31 -11.88 7.20
C LEU A 254 -26.83 -11.67 5.77
N PHE A 255 -26.00 -10.66 5.53
CA PHE A 255 -25.44 -10.39 4.21
C PHE A 255 -24.00 -10.88 4.13
N LYS A 256 -23.63 -11.50 3.02
CA LYS A 256 -22.24 -11.83 2.69
C LYS A 256 -21.75 -10.92 1.57
N ILE A 257 -20.58 -10.32 1.74
CA ILE A 257 -19.90 -9.61 0.66
C ILE A 257 -19.36 -10.66 -0.32
N ALA A 258 -20.06 -10.88 -1.44
CA ALA A 258 -19.72 -11.89 -2.43
C ALA A 258 -18.61 -11.40 -3.38
N ARG A 259 -18.68 -10.13 -3.77
CA ARG A 259 -17.63 -9.44 -4.54
C ARG A 259 -17.31 -8.12 -3.86
N SER A 260 -16.03 -7.80 -3.80
CA SER A 260 -15.56 -6.55 -3.20
C SER A 260 -15.60 -5.38 -4.18
N GLY A 261 -15.91 -4.21 -3.66
CA GLY A 261 -15.69 -2.88 -4.22
C GLY A 261 -14.21 -2.61 -4.49
N TYR A 262 -13.30 -3.24 -3.74
CA TYR A 262 -11.86 -3.07 -3.92
C TYR A 262 -11.40 -3.83 -5.17
N ARG A 263 -10.65 -3.16 -6.05
CA ARG A 263 -10.37 -3.63 -7.41
C ARG A 263 -9.05 -4.37 -7.60
N ASN A 264 -8.29 -4.61 -6.53
CA ASN A 264 -6.97 -5.25 -6.58
C ASN A 264 -6.01 -4.54 -7.56
N GLN A 265 -5.99 -3.21 -7.52
CA GLN A 265 -5.15 -2.35 -8.35
C GLN A 265 -4.04 -1.69 -7.52
N GLN A 266 -3.54 -2.38 -6.48
CA GLN A 266 -2.60 -1.81 -5.52
C GLN A 266 -1.23 -1.54 -6.15
N SER A 267 -0.86 -2.31 -7.19
CA SER A 267 0.38 -2.15 -7.94
C SER A 267 0.33 -1.04 -8.98
N VAL A 268 -0.83 -0.40 -9.18
CA VAL A 268 -0.97 0.70 -10.15
C VAL A 268 -0.30 1.96 -9.59
N PRO A 269 0.65 2.57 -10.33
CA PRO A 269 1.26 3.83 -9.91
C PRO A 269 0.34 5.01 -10.25
N THR A 270 0.46 6.09 -9.48
CA THR A 270 -0.26 7.34 -9.71
C THR A 270 0.67 8.50 -10.01
N GLY A 271 1.98 8.35 -9.85
CA GLY A 271 2.95 9.37 -10.21
C GLY A 271 4.37 8.89 -10.01
N SER A 272 5.33 9.66 -10.52
CA SER A 272 6.75 9.40 -10.34
C SER A 272 7.54 10.69 -10.14
N ILE A 273 8.61 10.62 -9.35
CA ILE A 273 9.61 11.67 -9.20
C ILE A 273 10.99 11.05 -9.39
N VAL A 274 11.77 11.63 -10.29
CA VAL A 274 13.18 11.33 -10.46
C VAL A 274 13.98 12.52 -9.95
N SER A 275 14.86 12.32 -8.98
CA SER A 275 15.58 13.42 -8.31
C SER A 275 17.00 13.02 -7.88
N LEU A 276 17.87 14.02 -7.71
CA LEU A 276 19.20 13.86 -7.14
C LEU A 276 19.17 13.85 -5.60
N SER A 277 18.19 14.54 -5.01
CA SER A 277 17.88 14.51 -3.57
C SER A 277 16.89 13.41 -3.24
N ASN A 278 16.94 12.89 -2.02
CA ASN A 278 16.03 11.83 -1.59
C ASN A 278 14.59 12.37 -1.43
N PRO A 279 13.63 11.91 -2.24
CA PRO A 279 12.26 12.43 -2.25
C PRO A 279 11.38 11.94 -1.13
N ILE A 280 11.95 11.38 -0.06
CA ILE A 280 11.24 11.04 1.17
C ILE A 280 11.81 11.78 2.37
N THR A 281 13.13 11.95 2.44
CA THR A 281 13.81 12.52 3.62
C THR A 281 14.24 13.97 3.44
N GLU A 282 14.39 14.46 2.20
CA GLU A 282 14.86 15.83 1.89
C GLU A 282 13.73 16.75 1.39
N ARG A 283 12.47 16.38 1.68
CA ARG A 283 11.33 17.27 1.40
C ARG A 283 11.29 18.42 2.40
N LYS A 284 10.93 19.59 1.91
CA LYS A 284 10.79 20.82 2.69
C LYS A 284 9.35 21.30 2.61
N PHE A 285 8.77 21.61 3.77
CA PHE A 285 7.47 22.26 3.83
C PHE A 285 7.64 23.58 4.59
N PRO A 286 7.82 24.70 3.88
CA PRO A 286 8.24 25.98 4.47
C PRO A 286 7.39 26.44 5.66
N LEU A 287 6.08 26.21 5.62
CA LEU A 287 5.18 26.51 6.72
C LEU A 287 5.60 25.83 8.03
N PHE A 288 5.88 24.52 8.01
CA PHE A 288 6.28 23.80 9.22
C PHE A 288 7.70 24.13 9.62
N GLU A 289 8.61 24.40 8.67
CA GLU A 289 9.96 24.89 9.01
C GLU A 289 9.89 26.21 9.79
N ALA A 290 9.07 27.16 9.33
CA ALA A 290 8.89 28.44 10.01
C ALA A 290 8.24 28.28 11.39
N ILE A 291 7.20 27.43 11.51
CA ILE A 291 6.56 27.15 12.80
C ILE A 291 7.54 26.48 13.77
N ASN A 292 8.28 25.47 13.31
CA ASN A 292 9.24 24.73 14.14
C ASN A 292 10.41 25.62 14.61
N LEU A 293 10.80 26.63 13.82
CA LEU A 293 11.86 27.57 14.20
C LEU A 293 11.38 28.60 15.23
N ALA A 294 10.11 28.97 15.16
CA ALA A 294 9.57 30.10 15.89
C ALA A 294 8.99 29.74 17.28
N THR A 295 9.00 28.46 17.67
CA THR A 295 8.46 28.01 18.96
C THR A 295 9.18 28.65 20.16
N LYS A 296 8.55 29.67 20.77
CA LYS A 296 8.64 30.02 22.19
C LYS A 296 7.21 30.23 22.71
N VAL A 297 6.78 29.40 23.66
CA VAL A 297 5.39 29.37 24.14
C VAL A 297 5.20 30.22 25.40
N THR A 298 4.12 31.02 25.42
CA THR A 298 3.50 31.53 26.66
C THR A 298 2.07 31.00 26.78
N PRO A 299 1.73 30.23 27.83
CA PRO A 299 0.39 29.69 28.02
C PRO A 299 -0.63 30.80 28.34
N ASN A 300 -1.80 30.75 27.69
CA ASN A 300 -2.97 31.58 28.01
C ASN A 300 -4.05 30.69 28.67
N PRO A 301 -4.80 31.16 29.68
CA PRO A 301 -5.83 30.37 30.35
C PRO A 301 -6.92 29.79 29.44
N THR A 302 -7.12 30.31 28.22
CA THR A 302 -8.16 29.85 27.29
C THR A 302 -7.64 29.00 26.13
N PHE A 303 -6.36 29.12 25.77
CA PHE A 303 -5.72 28.41 24.65
C PHE A 303 -4.27 28.06 25.00
N ILE A 304 -3.82 26.86 24.64
CA ILE A 304 -2.47 26.37 24.97
C ILE A 304 -1.41 27.00 24.06
N ILE A 305 -1.80 27.56 22.91
CA ILE A 305 -0.90 28.34 22.05
C ILE A 305 -1.58 29.68 21.72
N THR A 306 -0.86 30.78 22.00
CA THR A 306 -1.24 32.14 21.56
C THR A 306 -0.01 32.92 21.13
N THR A 307 -0.10 33.41 19.89
CA THR A 307 0.70 34.43 19.20
C THR A 307 2.20 34.19 19.14
N ILE A 308 2.65 33.83 17.93
CA ILE A 308 4.02 34.07 17.52
C ILE A 308 3.92 35.27 16.57
N ASP A 309 4.31 36.44 17.05
CA ASP A 309 4.25 37.66 16.24
C ASP A 309 5.31 37.59 15.14
N ASN A 310 4.92 37.98 13.91
CA ASN A 310 5.80 38.17 12.75
C ASN A 310 6.54 36.92 12.23
N ILE A 311 5.90 35.75 12.20
CA ILE A 311 6.42 34.66 11.37
C ILE A 311 5.89 34.84 9.94
N SER A 312 6.80 34.92 8.99
CA SER A 312 6.52 34.68 7.59
C SER A 312 7.32 33.48 7.09
N PHE A 313 6.86 32.89 5.99
CA PHE A 313 7.62 31.92 5.22
C PHE A 313 7.45 32.22 3.74
N GLU A 314 8.45 31.86 2.96
CA GLU A 314 8.40 31.96 1.50
C GLU A 314 7.90 30.63 0.93
N ASP A 315 6.84 30.64 0.11
CA ASP A 315 6.43 29.46 -0.63
C ASP A 315 7.52 29.10 -1.66
N CYS A 316 7.96 27.85 -1.60
CA CYS A 316 9.11 27.37 -2.36
C CYS A 316 8.85 27.23 -3.87
N LEU A 317 7.59 27.35 -4.33
CA LEU A 317 7.23 27.32 -5.74
C LEU A 317 6.87 28.72 -6.27
N THR A 318 6.10 29.51 -5.53
CA THR A 318 5.67 30.84 -5.98
C THR A 318 6.61 31.98 -5.57
N HIS A 319 7.53 31.74 -4.63
CA HIS A 319 8.35 32.77 -3.98
C HIS A 319 7.52 33.86 -3.28
N GLU A 320 6.26 33.56 -2.98
CA GLU A 320 5.36 34.45 -2.28
C GLU A 320 5.62 34.37 -0.78
N GLU A 321 5.76 35.53 -0.14
CA GLU A 321 5.96 35.61 1.30
C GLU A 321 4.61 35.62 2.02
N ILE A 322 4.35 34.59 2.81
CA ILE A 322 3.08 34.38 3.52
C ILE A 322 3.28 34.61 5.01
N ALA A 323 2.48 35.50 5.60
CA ALA A 323 2.53 35.84 7.02
C ALA A 323 1.51 35.05 7.86
N ILE A 324 1.99 34.46 8.95
CA ILE A 324 1.19 33.70 9.93
C ILE A 324 0.73 34.66 11.03
N ARG A 325 -0.59 34.72 11.25
CA ARG A 325 -1.25 35.50 12.31
C ARG A 325 -1.17 34.81 13.68
N GLY A 326 -1.21 33.48 13.70
CA GLY A 326 -1.06 32.74 14.94
C GLY A 326 -1.30 31.25 14.78
N VAL A 327 -0.85 30.50 15.78
CA VAL A 327 -1.11 29.07 15.90
C VAL A 327 -1.85 28.86 17.23
N SER A 328 -2.94 28.10 17.24
CA SER A 328 -3.71 27.75 18.44
C SER A 328 -3.94 26.24 18.50
N ILE A 329 -4.12 25.70 19.71
CA ILE A 329 -4.68 24.35 19.89
C ILE A 329 -5.96 24.46 20.70
N ASP A 330 -7.00 23.83 20.18
CA ASP A 330 -8.33 23.83 20.76
C ASP A 330 -8.55 22.56 21.61
N PRO A 331 -9.51 22.58 22.56
CA PRO A 331 -9.81 21.42 23.43
C PRO A 331 -10.24 20.14 22.70
N THR A 332 -10.57 20.24 21.40
CA THR A 332 -10.92 19.12 20.51
C THR A 332 -9.69 18.43 19.89
N ASN A 333 -8.47 18.76 20.34
CA ASN A 333 -7.19 18.32 19.76
C ASN A 333 -6.99 18.75 18.30
N GLN A 334 -7.44 19.96 17.98
CA GLN A 334 -7.22 20.57 16.67
C GLN A 334 -6.18 21.66 16.82
N LEU A 335 -5.16 21.66 15.96
CA LEU A 335 -4.20 22.74 15.84
C LEU A 335 -4.60 23.60 14.66
N ASN A 336 -4.92 24.87 14.92
CA ASN A 336 -5.33 25.83 13.90
C ASN A 336 -4.17 26.79 13.63
N ILE A 337 -3.89 27.03 12.36
CA ILE A 337 -2.89 28.00 11.87
C ILE A 337 -3.68 29.08 11.15
N LEU A 338 -3.59 30.31 11.64
CA LEU A 338 -4.28 31.48 11.10
C LEU A 338 -3.30 32.32 10.29
N PHE A 339 -3.74 32.82 9.14
CA PHE A 339 -2.95 33.70 8.27
C PHE A 339 -3.49 35.14 8.28
N TYR A 340 -2.63 36.12 7.97
CA TYR A 340 -3.05 37.54 7.87
C TYR A 340 -3.79 37.85 6.58
N GLU A 341 -3.48 37.12 5.51
CA GLU A 341 -4.11 37.33 4.21
C GLU A 341 -5.54 36.78 4.20
N ASN A 342 -6.45 37.57 3.64
CA ASN A 342 -7.88 37.28 3.62
C ASN A 342 -8.30 36.23 2.58
N ASP A 343 -7.34 35.68 1.82
CA ASP A 343 -7.63 34.75 0.74
C ASP A 343 -6.43 33.81 0.45
N LEU A 344 -5.89 33.18 1.49
CA LEU A 344 -4.98 32.06 1.27
C LEU A 344 -5.81 30.84 0.83
N CYS A 345 -5.57 30.36 -0.39
CA CYS A 345 -6.27 29.21 -0.97
C CYS A 345 -7.76 29.38 -1.36
N GLY A 346 -8.33 30.59 -1.49
CA GLY A 346 -9.75 30.70 -1.87
C GLY A 346 -10.73 30.31 -0.76
N GLN A 347 -10.26 30.21 0.50
CA GLN A 347 -10.97 29.68 1.66
C GLN A 347 -10.75 30.57 2.90
N GLU A 348 -11.43 30.28 4.01
CA GLU A 348 -11.17 30.95 5.30
C GLU A 348 -9.67 30.92 5.63
N ASN A 349 -9.14 31.99 6.24
CA ASN A 349 -7.70 32.19 6.56
C ASN A 349 -7.14 31.20 7.61
N ASN A 350 -7.60 29.94 7.64
CA ASN A 350 -7.25 28.91 8.59
C ASN A 350 -6.81 27.59 7.91
N LEU A 351 -5.74 27.01 8.45
CA LEU A 351 -5.31 25.64 8.16
C LEU A 351 -5.40 24.84 9.45
N ASN A 352 -5.97 23.64 9.38
CA ASN A 352 -6.27 22.86 10.58
C ASN A 352 -5.58 21.49 10.52
N ILE A 353 -4.97 21.10 11.63
CA ILE A 353 -4.44 19.76 11.85
C ILE A 353 -5.30 19.07 12.90
N ILE A 354 -6.00 18.00 12.50
CA ILE A 354 -6.86 17.25 13.41
C ILE A 354 -6.09 16.03 13.94
N PHE A 355 -5.78 16.03 15.23
CA PHE A 355 -5.19 14.88 15.91
C PHE A 355 -6.29 13.94 16.45
N PRO A 356 -6.01 12.64 16.62
CA PRO A 356 -6.99 11.68 17.12
C PRO A 356 -7.43 12.01 18.54
N SER A 357 -8.72 11.83 18.81
CA SER A 357 -9.35 12.08 20.12
C SER A 357 -8.77 11.23 21.26
N SER A 358 -8.05 10.15 20.95
CA SER A 358 -7.36 9.29 21.90
C SER A 358 -6.14 9.94 22.57
N VAL A 359 -5.63 11.05 22.05
CA VAL A 359 -4.49 11.79 22.61
C VAL A 359 -5.00 13.06 23.26
N ASN A 360 -4.65 13.34 24.53
CA ASN A 360 -4.97 14.62 25.15
C ASN A 360 -3.78 15.58 25.02
N LEU A 361 -3.89 16.55 24.10
CA LEU A 361 -2.87 17.57 23.83
C LEU A 361 -2.77 18.65 24.92
N THR A 362 -3.73 18.69 25.85
CA THR A 362 -3.72 19.69 26.93
C THR A 362 -2.87 19.29 28.13
N ASN A 363 -2.45 18.02 28.18
CA ASN A 363 -1.63 17.49 29.25
C ASN A 363 -0.20 17.18 28.74
N PRO A 364 0.82 17.94 29.18
CA PRO A 364 2.22 17.72 28.80
C PRO A 364 2.74 16.31 29.15
N ALA A 365 2.15 15.64 30.16
CA ALA A 365 2.51 14.27 30.49
C ALA A 365 2.13 13.26 29.39
N ASN A 366 1.12 13.58 28.56
CA ASN A 366 0.72 12.76 27.42
C ASN A 366 1.50 13.14 26.17
N PHE A 367 1.51 14.43 25.81
CA PHE A 367 2.27 14.96 24.69
C PHE A 367 2.64 16.42 24.98
N ASP A 368 3.93 16.76 24.93
CA ASP A 368 4.38 18.13 25.17
C ASP A 368 4.32 18.96 23.89
N VAL A 369 3.24 19.71 23.74
CA VAL A 369 3.01 20.64 22.63
C VAL A 369 4.09 21.73 22.55
N THR A 370 4.72 22.11 23.67
CA THR A 370 5.65 23.25 23.70
C THR A 370 6.97 22.98 23.01
N THR A 371 7.32 21.71 22.85
CA THR A 371 8.55 21.22 22.22
C THR A 371 8.27 20.45 20.93
N MET A 372 7.05 20.57 20.41
CA MET A 372 6.58 19.81 19.25
C MET A 372 7.26 20.26 17.96
N ILE A 373 7.72 19.28 17.17
CA ILE A 373 8.20 19.44 15.81
C ILE A 373 7.19 18.80 14.85
N LEU A 374 6.73 19.60 13.88
CA LEU A 374 5.80 19.17 12.83
C LEU A 374 6.55 18.77 11.56
N THR A 375 6.14 17.66 10.95
CA THR A 375 6.66 17.15 9.67
C THR A 375 5.50 16.68 8.80
N LYS A 376 5.48 17.09 7.53
CA LYS A 376 4.43 16.73 6.58
C LYS A 376 4.73 15.38 5.93
N HIS A 377 3.72 14.54 5.77
CA HIS A 377 3.80 13.24 5.12
C HIS A 377 2.54 13.01 4.28
N GLY A 378 2.57 13.39 3.01
CA GLY A 378 1.37 13.41 2.15
C GLY A 378 0.30 14.34 2.74
N ASN A 379 -0.89 13.80 3.02
CA ASN A 379 -2.02 14.52 3.64
C ASN A 379 -2.07 14.39 5.17
N GLU A 380 -1.04 13.80 5.77
CA GLU A 380 -0.90 13.64 7.22
C GLU A 380 0.25 14.50 7.75
N VAL A 381 0.19 14.79 9.05
CA VAL A 381 1.24 15.48 9.78
C VAL A 381 1.71 14.59 10.90
N LYS A 382 3.02 14.39 10.99
CA LYS A 382 3.67 13.77 12.13
C LYS A 382 4.16 14.85 13.07
N ALA A 383 3.71 14.79 14.30
CA ALA A 383 4.15 15.66 15.39
C ALA A 383 4.98 14.86 16.39
N VAL A 384 6.16 15.36 16.74
CA VAL A 384 7.07 14.72 17.70
C VAL A 384 7.39 15.71 18.82
N ASP A 385 7.16 15.33 20.08
CA ASP A 385 7.53 16.17 21.23
C ASP A 385 9.00 16.00 21.64
N GLY A 386 9.49 16.86 22.54
CA GLY A 386 10.86 16.82 23.05
C GLY A 386 11.22 15.54 23.83
N SER A 387 10.23 14.72 24.20
CA SER A 387 10.44 13.41 24.82
C SER A 387 10.54 12.26 23.80
N GLY A 388 10.28 12.55 22.52
CA GLY A 388 10.29 11.58 21.42
C GLY A 388 8.95 10.88 21.18
N LYS A 389 7.87 11.29 21.86
CA LYS A 389 6.54 10.74 21.58
C LYS A 389 6.05 11.27 20.25
N THR A 390 5.41 10.40 19.48
CA THR A 390 4.92 10.71 18.13
C THR A 390 3.41 10.58 18.08
N ILE A 391 2.76 11.56 17.46
CA ILE A 391 1.34 11.51 17.10
C ILE A 391 1.17 11.88 15.63
N TRP A 392 0.07 11.41 15.05
CA TRP A 392 -0.27 11.68 13.65
C TRP A 392 -1.59 12.45 13.60
N GLY A 393 -1.64 13.48 12.78
CA GLY A 393 -2.83 14.27 12.51
C GLY A 393 -3.14 14.34 11.02
N LYS A 394 -4.40 14.67 10.69
CA LYS A 394 -4.82 14.93 9.31
C LYS A 394 -4.68 16.42 9.00
N LEU A 395 -4.01 16.75 7.91
CA LEU A 395 -3.91 18.12 7.40
C LEU A 395 -5.17 18.46 6.59
N LEU A 396 -5.80 19.59 6.88
CA LEU A 396 -6.95 20.12 6.17
C LEU A 396 -6.68 21.56 5.75
N ASN A 397 -7.31 22.01 4.66
CA ASN A 397 -7.22 23.38 4.14
C ASN A 397 -5.77 23.78 3.75
N ALA A 398 -5.02 22.84 3.17
CA ALA A 398 -3.63 23.05 2.71
C ALA A 398 -3.50 22.85 1.19
N GLU A 399 -4.58 23.04 0.43
CA GLU A 399 -4.66 22.75 -0.99
C GLU A 399 -3.73 23.62 -1.86
N CYS A 400 -3.38 24.82 -1.38
CA CYS A 400 -2.55 25.78 -2.14
C CYS A 400 -1.10 25.89 -1.66
N LEU A 401 -0.74 25.27 -0.53
CA LEU A 401 0.63 25.31 -0.01
C LEU A 401 1.47 24.19 -0.61
N ASN A 402 2.68 24.52 -1.04
CA ASN A 402 3.54 23.56 -1.72
C ASN A 402 4.54 22.91 -0.76
N GLU A 403 4.67 21.59 -0.90
CA GLU A 403 5.82 20.85 -0.38
C GLU A 403 6.84 20.75 -1.52
N CYS A 404 8.12 21.00 -1.24
CA CYS A 404 9.13 21.12 -2.27
C CYS A 404 10.34 20.21 -2.02
N ILE A 405 11.11 20.01 -3.07
CA ILE A 405 12.37 19.26 -3.05
C ILE A 405 13.31 19.84 -4.11
N ASP A 406 14.60 19.91 -3.76
CA ASP A 406 15.65 20.36 -4.66
C ASP A 406 16.13 19.22 -5.58
N GLY A 407 16.73 19.57 -6.71
CA GLY A 407 17.43 18.58 -7.56
C GLY A 407 16.51 17.59 -8.28
N VAL A 408 15.24 17.92 -8.51
CA VAL A 408 14.32 17.11 -9.31
C VAL A 408 14.71 17.17 -10.79
N LEU A 409 14.74 16.03 -11.46
CA LEU A 409 15.05 15.88 -12.88
C LEU A 409 13.78 15.71 -13.73
N HIS A 410 12.78 15.03 -13.20
CA HIS A 410 11.50 14.78 -13.84
C HIS A 410 10.42 14.47 -12.80
N ALA A 411 9.18 14.90 -13.07
CA ALA A 411 8.04 14.50 -12.28
C ALA A 411 6.77 14.38 -13.15
N SER A 412 5.97 13.34 -12.86
CA SER A 412 4.70 13.07 -13.53
C SER A 412 3.65 12.58 -12.53
N ALA A 413 2.39 12.86 -12.83
CA ALA A 413 1.25 12.44 -12.02
C ALA A 413 0.08 12.00 -12.92
N THR A 414 -0.73 11.08 -12.42
CA THR A 414 -1.88 10.50 -13.09
C THR A 414 -3.02 10.47 -12.09
N LYS A 415 -4.14 11.13 -12.39
CA LYS A 415 -5.38 11.02 -11.62
C LYS A 415 -6.23 9.89 -12.21
N TYR A 416 -6.83 9.09 -11.33
CA TYR A 416 -7.80 8.06 -11.70
C TYR A 416 -9.22 8.52 -11.37
N SER A 417 -10.19 8.07 -12.18
CA SER A 417 -11.62 8.21 -11.89
C SER A 417 -12.26 6.84 -11.80
N SER A 418 -13.20 6.69 -10.87
CA SER A 418 -14.01 5.49 -10.67
C SER A 418 -15.36 5.53 -11.38
N SER A 419 -15.79 6.72 -11.84
CA SER A 419 -17.09 6.96 -12.43
C SER A 419 -16.94 7.45 -13.86
N TRP A 420 -17.61 6.75 -14.77
CA TRP A 420 -17.49 6.96 -16.21
C TRP A 420 -18.87 6.97 -16.87
N ASN A 421 -19.07 7.91 -17.78
CA ASN A 421 -20.22 7.88 -18.66
C ASN A 421 -19.98 6.81 -19.75
N ILE A 422 -20.66 5.68 -19.61
CA ILE A 422 -20.51 4.53 -20.51
C ILE A 422 -21.80 4.38 -21.32
N ASP A 423 -21.66 4.42 -22.64
CA ASP A 423 -22.74 4.03 -23.55
C ASP A 423 -22.73 2.51 -23.72
N TYR A 424 -23.78 1.85 -23.25
CA TYR A 424 -23.93 0.39 -23.35
C TYR A 424 -24.72 -0.06 -24.58
N ALA A 425 -25.10 0.83 -25.49
CA ALA A 425 -25.84 0.48 -26.70
C ALA A 425 -25.14 -0.64 -27.51
N ASP A 426 -23.80 -0.61 -27.55
CA ASP A 426 -22.98 -1.63 -28.23
C ASP A 426 -22.79 -2.92 -27.42
N ALA A 427 -23.01 -2.89 -26.10
CA ALA A 427 -22.80 -4.01 -25.20
C ALA A 427 -24.07 -4.82 -24.90
N VAL A 428 -25.25 -4.17 -24.93
CA VAL A 428 -26.53 -4.84 -24.68
C VAL A 428 -27.53 -4.44 -25.76
N PRO A 429 -28.06 -5.39 -26.56
CA PRO A 429 -28.98 -5.10 -27.67
C PRO A 429 -30.38 -4.56 -27.27
N SER A 430 -30.60 -4.16 -26.02
CA SER A 430 -31.91 -3.81 -25.46
C SER A 430 -32.08 -2.30 -25.32
N SER A 431 -33.20 -1.77 -25.82
CA SER A 431 -33.59 -0.34 -25.76
C SER A 431 -33.94 0.18 -24.37
N THR A 432 -33.74 -0.62 -23.31
CA THR A 432 -33.96 -0.21 -21.91
C THR A 432 -32.84 -0.79 -21.05
N LEU A 433 -31.66 -0.21 -21.19
CA LEU A 433 -30.57 -0.45 -20.23
C LEU A 433 -30.99 0.10 -18.86
N PRO A 434 -30.78 -0.62 -17.75
CA PRO A 434 -30.97 -0.04 -16.43
C PRO A 434 -30.06 1.17 -16.27
N VAL A 435 -30.54 2.17 -15.53
CA VAL A 435 -29.77 3.37 -15.15
C VAL A 435 -28.35 2.96 -14.73
N ALA A 436 -27.34 3.69 -15.21
CA ALA A 436 -25.94 3.44 -14.88
C ALA A 436 -25.76 3.12 -13.39
N THR A 437 -25.16 1.96 -13.09
CA THR A 437 -24.99 1.43 -11.72
C THR A 437 -23.61 0.80 -11.57
N THR A 438 -23.22 0.54 -10.32
CA THR A 438 -22.03 -0.24 -9.97
C THR A 438 -22.05 -1.68 -10.53
N ARG A 439 -23.24 -2.24 -10.82
CA ARG A 439 -23.40 -3.57 -11.43
C ARG A 439 -22.76 -3.68 -12.81
N PHE A 440 -22.97 -2.69 -13.66
CA PHE A 440 -22.50 -2.71 -15.06
C PHE A 440 -21.11 -2.11 -15.23
N GLY A 441 -20.52 -1.57 -14.16
CA GLY A 441 -19.15 -1.04 -14.19
C GLY A 441 -19.03 0.39 -14.72
N ALA A 442 -20.14 1.13 -14.76
CA ALA A 442 -20.12 2.58 -14.96
C ALA A 442 -19.52 3.30 -13.74
N GLU A 443 -19.79 2.76 -12.55
CA GLU A 443 -19.30 3.28 -11.27
C GLU A 443 -18.35 2.28 -10.59
N ASN A 444 -17.49 2.82 -9.72
CA ASN A 444 -16.49 2.11 -8.95
C ASN A 444 -15.53 1.23 -9.81
N ILE A 445 -15.26 1.57 -11.07
CA ILE A 445 -14.17 0.97 -11.86
C ILE A 445 -13.13 2.05 -12.12
N TRP A 446 -11.97 1.91 -11.48
CA TRP A 446 -10.89 2.89 -11.58
C TRP A 446 -10.15 2.75 -12.90
N ARG A 447 -10.15 3.84 -13.66
CA ARG A 447 -9.42 4.01 -14.92
C ARG A 447 -8.71 5.36 -14.93
N THR A 448 -7.67 5.47 -15.75
CA THR A 448 -6.91 6.71 -15.92
C THR A 448 -7.84 7.82 -16.40
N HIS A 449 -7.75 8.99 -15.77
CA HIS A 449 -8.57 10.15 -16.15
C HIS A 449 -7.72 11.28 -16.70
N GLN A 450 -6.69 11.71 -15.97
CA GLN A 450 -5.86 12.85 -16.38
C GLN A 450 -4.39 12.55 -16.10
N ASN A 451 -3.52 12.84 -17.06
CA ASN A 451 -2.07 12.79 -16.85
C ASN A 451 -1.50 14.21 -16.80
N PHE A 452 -0.56 14.42 -15.89
CA PHE A 452 0.09 15.68 -15.61
C PHE A 452 1.60 15.52 -15.70
N VAL A 453 2.24 16.57 -16.19
CA VAL A 453 3.70 16.71 -16.22
C VAL A 453 4.05 18.04 -15.58
N PHE A 454 5.11 18.06 -14.78
CA PHE A 454 5.59 19.29 -14.18
C PHE A 454 6.36 20.12 -15.21
N ASP A 455 5.95 21.38 -15.41
CA ASP A 455 6.50 22.28 -16.41
C ASP A 455 7.19 23.49 -15.76
N VAL A 456 8.50 23.56 -15.95
CA VAL A 456 9.39 24.59 -15.38
C VAL A 456 10.69 24.62 -16.18
N ASP A 457 11.35 25.77 -16.14
CA ASP A 457 12.73 25.91 -16.63
C ASP A 457 13.70 25.03 -15.83
N ARG A 458 14.82 24.70 -16.45
CA ARG A 458 15.89 23.90 -15.84
C ARG A 458 17.06 24.79 -15.41
N LYS A 459 17.66 24.48 -14.25
CA LYS A 459 18.89 25.13 -13.77
C LYS A 459 20.02 24.90 -14.75
N GLN A 460 20.72 25.99 -15.10
CA GLN A 460 21.92 25.97 -15.92
C GLN A 460 22.95 26.95 -15.39
N THR A 461 24.18 26.48 -15.23
CA THR A 461 25.30 27.26 -14.71
C THR A 461 25.88 28.11 -15.84
N ASN A 462 25.71 29.44 -15.77
CA ASN A 462 26.16 30.47 -16.74
C ASN A 462 25.46 30.51 -18.12
N PRO A 463 24.31 31.22 -18.24
CA PRO A 463 23.73 31.58 -19.52
C PRO A 463 24.25 32.91 -20.11
N THR A 464 25.30 33.54 -19.54
CA THR A 464 25.75 34.86 -20.04
C THR A 464 26.27 34.76 -21.47
N PRO A 465 25.73 35.57 -22.41
CA PRO A 465 26.16 35.59 -23.81
C PRO A 465 27.45 36.39 -23.92
N SER A 466 28.54 35.88 -23.33
CA SER A 466 29.86 36.40 -23.66
C SER A 466 30.32 35.73 -24.95
N PRO A 467 30.58 36.47 -26.04
CA PRO A 467 31.07 35.90 -27.30
C PRO A 467 32.46 35.25 -27.18
N LEU A 468 33.06 35.25 -25.99
CA LEU A 468 34.39 34.71 -25.69
C LEU A 468 34.38 33.47 -24.78
N LEU A 469 33.22 33.03 -24.28
CA LEU A 469 33.08 31.84 -23.44
C LEU A 469 31.97 30.95 -23.98
N ILE A 470 32.35 29.79 -24.51
CA ILE A 470 31.41 28.72 -24.85
C ILE A 470 30.90 28.17 -23.51
N SER A 471 29.66 28.51 -23.12
CA SER A 471 29.04 27.91 -21.94
C SER A 471 28.67 26.46 -22.28
N ASN A 472 29.54 25.54 -21.88
CA ASN A 472 29.24 24.11 -21.98
C ASN A 472 28.31 23.73 -20.83
N THR A 473 27.16 23.11 -21.14
CA THR A 473 26.27 22.52 -20.15
C THR A 473 27.06 21.53 -19.29
N GLN A 474 27.10 21.76 -17.98
CA GLN A 474 27.75 20.86 -17.04
C GLN A 474 26.75 19.81 -16.57
N THR A 475 26.76 18.64 -17.21
CA THR A 475 25.83 17.53 -16.92
C THR A 475 25.89 17.01 -15.48
N SER A 476 26.92 17.37 -14.71
CA SER A 476 27.07 17.01 -13.30
C SER A 476 26.31 17.91 -12.32
N ILE A 477 25.86 19.09 -12.76
CA ILE A 477 25.20 20.11 -11.92
C ILE A 477 23.97 20.76 -12.59
N ASP A 478 23.91 20.78 -13.91
CA ASP A 478 22.82 21.39 -14.69
C ASP A 478 21.71 20.37 -14.99
N GLY A 479 20.53 20.88 -15.35
CA GLY A 479 19.43 20.08 -15.88
C GLY A 479 18.37 19.67 -14.86
N THR A 480 18.51 20.02 -13.58
CA THR A 480 17.41 19.89 -12.60
C THR A 480 16.38 20.99 -12.82
N TYR A 481 15.15 20.79 -12.35
CA TYR A 481 14.14 21.84 -12.26
C TYR A 481 14.62 23.04 -11.42
N ASP A 482 14.21 24.24 -11.82
CA ASP A 482 14.57 25.48 -11.11
C ASP A 482 13.93 25.54 -9.72
N ASN A 483 12.62 25.33 -9.68
CA ASN A 483 11.82 25.10 -8.48
C ASN A 483 10.90 23.89 -8.72
N PHE A 484 10.45 23.26 -7.64
CA PHE A 484 9.57 22.10 -7.74
C PHE A 484 8.62 22.00 -6.55
N GLY A 485 7.32 21.96 -6.84
CA GLY A 485 6.26 21.67 -5.88
C GLY A 485 5.65 20.29 -6.16
N LEU A 486 5.48 19.49 -5.11
CA LEU A 486 4.87 18.18 -5.20
C LEU A 486 3.42 18.26 -5.70
N PHE A 487 2.98 17.20 -6.38
CA PHE A 487 1.58 17.07 -6.76
C PHE A 487 0.71 16.93 -5.52
N ASN A 488 -0.26 17.83 -5.38
CA ASN A 488 -1.24 17.81 -4.32
C ASN A 488 -2.47 17.01 -4.76
N TRP A 489 -2.67 15.88 -4.10
CA TRP A 489 -3.72 14.90 -4.40
C TRP A 489 -5.10 15.31 -3.87
N LEU A 490 -5.21 16.43 -3.16
CA LEU A 490 -6.50 16.93 -2.68
C LEU A 490 -7.42 17.32 -3.87
N PRO A 491 -8.74 17.05 -3.79
CA PRO A 491 -9.66 17.22 -4.93
C PRO A 491 -9.67 18.61 -5.57
N SER A 492 -9.53 19.66 -4.74
CA SER A 492 -9.58 21.07 -5.16
C SER A 492 -8.21 21.72 -5.29
N ALA A 493 -7.12 20.94 -5.22
CA ALA A 493 -5.78 21.50 -5.31
C ALA A 493 -5.47 22.01 -6.73
N THR A 494 -5.00 23.25 -6.80
CA THR A 494 -4.69 23.95 -8.06
C THR A 494 -3.50 23.34 -8.80
N ASN A 495 -2.57 22.70 -8.08
CA ASN A 495 -1.37 22.05 -8.64
C ASN A 495 -0.60 22.99 -9.58
N VAL A 496 -0.11 24.11 -9.03
CA VAL A 496 0.62 25.14 -9.80
C VAL A 496 1.82 24.51 -10.52
N LYS A 497 2.09 24.95 -11.77
CA LYS A 497 3.12 24.40 -12.70
C LYS A 497 2.90 22.95 -13.16
N TRP A 498 1.86 22.26 -12.72
CA TRP A 498 1.49 20.95 -13.28
C TRP A 498 0.56 21.12 -14.47
N ILE A 499 1.06 20.81 -15.67
CA ILE A 499 0.28 20.90 -16.90
C ILE A 499 -0.37 19.56 -17.18
N LYS A 500 -1.68 19.60 -17.45
CA LYS A 500 -2.45 18.45 -17.91
C LYS A 500 -2.01 18.09 -19.33
N ALA A 501 -1.25 17.01 -19.47
CA ALA A 501 -0.72 16.54 -20.74
C ALA A 501 -1.80 15.90 -21.61
N ASN A 502 -2.70 15.12 -21.00
CA ASN A 502 -3.88 14.58 -21.65
C ASN A 502 -5.00 14.27 -20.63
N GLN A 503 -6.20 14.04 -21.15
CA GLN A 503 -7.38 13.63 -20.40
C GLN A 503 -8.18 12.63 -21.23
N VAL A 504 -8.66 11.56 -20.58
CA VAL A 504 -9.63 10.64 -21.18
C VAL A 504 -11.03 11.08 -20.79
N ASN A 505 -11.90 11.29 -21.77
CA ASN A 505 -13.27 11.77 -21.55
C ASN A 505 -14.28 10.62 -21.53
N GLN A 506 -14.06 9.58 -22.32
CA GLN A 506 -15.02 8.49 -22.46
C GLN A 506 -14.34 7.15 -22.63
N TYR A 507 -14.91 6.14 -21.98
CA TYR A 507 -14.55 4.73 -22.14
C TYR A 507 -15.72 3.95 -22.71
N SER A 508 -15.40 2.92 -23.49
CA SER A 508 -16.36 1.89 -23.88
C SER A 508 -16.72 0.99 -22.70
N PRO A 509 -17.84 0.24 -22.77
CA PRO A 509 -18.19 -0.79 -21.78
C PRO A 509 -17.09 -1.83 -21.54
N TYR A 510 -16.21 -2.01 -22.52
CA TYR A 510 -15.11 -2.97 -22.49
C TYR A 510 -13.81 -2.40 -21.93
N GLY A 511 -13.78 -1.10 -21.61
CA GLY A 511 -12.63 -0.43 -21.01
C GLY A 511 -11.63 0.19 -21.99
N PHE A 512 -11.96 0.26 -23.28
CA PHE A 512 -11.16 1.01 -24.25
C PHE A 512 -11.48 2.51 -24.23
N GLU A 513 -10.46 3.35 -24.41
CA GLU A 513 -10.62 4.80 -24.55
C GLU A 513 -11.32 5.12 -25.88
N LEU A 514 -12.45 5.83 -25.81
CA LEU A 514 -13.25 6.26 -26.97
C LEU A 514 -13.02 7.73 -27.33
N GLU A 515 -12.84 8.59 -26.33
CA GLU A 515 -12.53 10.01 -26.51
C GLU A 515 -11.42 10.41 -25.55
N ASN A 516 -10.41 11.09 -26.06
CA ASN A 516 -9.39 11.76 -25.26
C ASN A 516 -9.14 13.18 -25.77
N GLN A 517 -8.41 13.94 -24.98
CA GLN A 517 -8.08 15.33 -25.23
C GLN A 517 -6.63 15.60 -24.83
N ASP A 518 -5.90 16.33 -25.66
CA ASP A 518 -4.52 16.73 -25.37
C ASP A 518 -4.44 18.03 -24.54
N ALA A 519 -3.22 18.47 -24.23
CA ALA A 519 -2.94 19.70 -23.49
C ALA A 519 -3.45 20.97 -24.19
N LEU A 520 -3.62 20.96 -25.51
CA LEU A 520 -4.13 22.07 -26.32
C LEU A 520 -5.65 22.05 -26.47
N ASN A 521 -6.33 21.18 -25.73
CA ASN A 521 -7.77 20.92 -25.80
C ASN A 521 -8.23 20.32 -27.14
N ILE A 522 -7.33 19.76 -27.96
CA ILE A 522 -7.69 19.07 -29.18
C ILE A 522 -8.22 17.68 -28.81
N LYS A 523 -9.44 17.39 -29.26
CA LYS A 523 -10.13 16.13 -28.98
C LYS A 523 -9.85 15.12 -30.08
N SER A 524 -9.54 13.89 -29.69
CA SER A 524 -9.46 12.75 -30.59
C SER A 524 -10.44 11.68 -30.14
N ALA A 525 -11.01 10.96 -31.10
CA ALA A 525 -11.90 9.85 -30.85
C ALA A 525 -11.40 8.59 -31.55
N ALA A 526 -11.69 7.43 -30.99
CA ALA A 526 -11.36 6.14 -31.56
C ALA A 526 -12.62 5.26 -31.67
N MET A 527 -12.86 4.70 -32.84
CA MET A 527 -13.95 3.76 -33.09
C MET A 527 -13.43 2.33 -33.13
N TYR A 528 -14.05 1.44 -32.37
CA TYR A 528 -13.65 0.03 -32.28
C TYR A 528 -14.61 -0.84 -33.10
N GLY A 529 -14.04 -1.66 -33.97
CA GLY A 529 -14.76 -2.66 -34.76
C GLY A 529 -14.37 -4.09 -34.39
N TYR A 530 -14.81 -5.05 -35.22
CA TYR A 530 -14.50 -6.48 -35.04
C TYR A 530 -14.81 -6.98 -33.63
N LYS A 531 -16.07 -6.81 -33.20
CA LYS A 531 -16.53 -7.11 -31.83
C LYS A 531 -15.82 -6.27 -30.76
N ASN A 532 -15.66 -4.96 -31.02
CA ASN A 532 -15.06 -3.99 -30.11
C ASN A 532 -13.65 -4.37 -29.64
N SER A 533 -12.84 -4.96 -30.52
CA SER A 533 -11.50 -5.46 -30.16
C SER A 533 -10.36 -4.82 -30.95
N VAL A 534 -10.67 -4.13 -32.05
CA VAL A 534 -9.68 -3.52 -32.95
C VAL A 534 -10.10 -2.09 -33.26
N VAL A 535 -9.16 -1.15 -33.18
CA VAL A 535 -9.37 0.23 -33.63
C VAL A 535 -9.57 0.24 -35.15
N THR A 536 -10.65 0.89 -35.60
CA THR A 536 -11.06 0.92 -37.01
C THR A 536 -11.13 2.32 -37.60
N ALA A 537 -11.28 3.35 -36.77
CA ALA A 537 -11.21 4.75 -37.17
C ALA A 537 -10.72 5.62 -36.00
#